data_AF-F0W876-F1
#
_entry.id   AF-F0W876-F1
#
_cell.length_a   1.000
_cell.length_b   1.000
_cell.length_c   1.000
_cell.angle_alpha   90.00
_cell.angle_beta   90.00
_cell.angle_gamma   90.00
#
_symmetry.space_group_name_H-M   'P 1'
#
loop_
_entity.id
_entity.type
_entity.pdbx_description
1 polymer ?
#
loop_
_entity_poly.entity_id
_entity_poly.type
_entity_poly.pdbx_seq_one_letter_code
_entity_poly.pdbx_strand_id
1 'polypeptide(L)'
;MRPHYGVLALVVFVTSIKNEDNRKALLEDAAIKLKHSLQQQMGLVKEIKMNYKFIKAEGYHIGILMDPCRQHAANCCVDSFGDSAYLSSTAISEKTMSLLDEAGNSIDVSISRVSDRATIFDPDCYVDDDGLTPYRLIKKHILGKGLVVRRSYDNDSLCIGRLAALTPVEGVQFPPCWDWNASVDARKPCRFVDGRVKQHCIAVGYTQTAHIPQCFGAFALRNDCGTFLELHLADDELVLSQTRLLSEYTSGFRTTTIPLHHRGNPYRIVCNGSYEIWWVLRRKNNAIVYKKKPFLIISPVCDFNRISNEYEKYHTLVSVSV
;
A
#
# COMPACT_ATOMS: atom_id res chain seq x y z
N MET A 1 -8.11 -4.22 37.75
CA MET A 1 -8.84 -3.46 38.79
C MET A 1 -9.14 -2.06 38.26
N ARG A 2 -10.38 -1.61 38.42
CA ARG A 2 -11.02 -0.53 37.63
C ARG A 2 -10.46 0.87 37.96
N PRO A 3 -10.04 1.70 36.97
CA PRO A 3 -9.55 3.06 37.21
C PRO A 3 -10.68 4.12 37.33
N HIS A 4 -11.92 3.75 37.02
CA HIS A 4 -13.02 4.72 36.89
C HIS A 4 -13.59 5.26 38.22
N TYR A 5 -13.29 4.65 39.37
CA TYR A 5 -13.82 5.12 40.66
C TYR A 5 -13.03 6.27 41.29
N GLY A 6 -11.75 6.46 40.92
CA GLY A 6 -10.90 7.52 41.50
C GLY A 6 -11.20 8.92 40.96
N VAL A 7 -11.55 9.02 39.67
CA VAL A 7 -11.80 10.31 39.00
C VAL A 7 -13.13 10.91 39.43
N LEU A 8 -14.18 10.09 39.59
CA LEU A 8 -15.48 10.55 40.07
C LEU A 8 -15.41 11.08 41.52
N ALA A 9 -14.64 10.41 42.38
CA ALA A 9 -14.48 10.83 43.78
C ALA A 9 -13.76 12.18 43.92
N LEU A 10 -12.79 12.47 43.03
CA LEU A 10 -12.05 13.73 43.04
C LEU A 10 -12.91 14.92 42.57
N VAL A 11 -13.74 14.71 41.54
CA VAL A 11 -14.65 15.75 41.01
C VAL A 11 -15.73 16.15 42.02
N VAL A 12 -16.24 15.18 42.79
CA VAL A 12 -17.20 15.43 43.87
C VAL A 12 -16.56 16.18 45.04
N PHE A 13 -15.30 15.90 45.38
CA PHE A 13 -14.60 16.61 46.46
C PHE A 13 -14.26 18.06 46.11
N VAL A 14 -13.83 18.33 44.87
CA VAL A 14 -13.44 19.69 44.43
C VAL A 14 -14.65 20.63 44.30
N THR A 15 -15.84 20.10 43.97
CA THR A 15 -17.07 20.89 43.87
C THR A 15 -17.66 21.31 45.22
N SER A 16 -17.23 20.70 46.33
CA SER A 16 -17.66 21.05 47.70
C SER A 16 -16.81 22.14 48.37
N ILE A 17 -15.72 22.60 47.73
CA ILE A 17 -14.80 23.59 48.30
C ILE A 17 -15.31 25.00 47.99
N LYS A 18 -15.71 25.75 49.02
CA LYS A 18 -16.27 27.11 48.90
C LYS A 18 -15.24 28.22 48.60
N ASN A 19 -13.95 27.94 48.77
CA ASN A 19 -12.88 28.91 48.54
C ASN A 19 -12.26 28.67 47.15
N GLU A 20 -12.41 29.66 46.27
CA GLU A 20 -12.08 29.60 44.85
C GLU A 20 -10.57 29.46 44.59
N ASP A 21 -9.73 30.12 45.40
CA ASP A 21 -8.27 30.06 45.29
C ASP A 21 -7.75 28.65 45.65
N ASN A 22 -8.29 28.05 46.70
CA ASN A 22 -7.95 26.68 47.09
C ASN A 22 -8.44 25.66 46.06
N ARG A 23 -9.58 25.90 45.41
CA ARG A 23 -10.11 25.04 44.34
C ARG A 23 -9.20 25.06 43.12
N LYS A 24 -8.71 26.23 42.75
CA LYS A 24 -7.80 26.41 41.61
C LYS A 24 -6.44 25.75 41.85
N ALA A 25 -5.88 25.92 43.05
CA ALA A 25 -4.62 25.28 43.44
C ALA A 25 -4.71 23.73 43.44
N LEU A 26 -5.83 23.18 43.93
CA LEU A 26 -6.08 21.72 43.92
C LEU A 26 -6.27 21.16 42.51
N LEU A 27 -6.92 21.91 41.61
CA LEU A 27 -7.08 21.53 40.21
C LEU A 27 -5.75 21.58 39.45
N GLU A 28 -4.90 22.57 39.71
CA GLU A 28 -3.57 22.66 39.11
C GLU A 28 -2.66 21.53 39.60
N ASP A 29 -2.64 21.23 40.90
CA ASP A 29 -1.87 20.10 41.44
C ASP A 29 -2.38 18.73 40.91
N ALA A 30 -3.70 18.56 40.79
CA ALA A 30 -4.29 17.36 40.19
C ALA A 30 -3.94 17.23 38.69
N ALA A 31 -3.97 18.33 37.94
CA ALA A 31 -3.59 18.34 36.52
C ALA A 31 -2.10 18.04 36.32
N ILE A 32 -1.23 18.56 37.19
CA ILE A 32 0.20 18.27 37.19
C ILE A 32 0.44 16.79 37.50
N LYS A 33 -0.22 16.23 38.52
CA LYS A 33 -0.11 14.80 38.86
C LYS A 33 -0.63 13.89 37.76
N LEU A 34 -1.74 14.26 37.10
CA LEU A 34 -2.27 13.50 35.97
C LEU A 34 -1.34 13.57 34.76
N LYS A 35 -0.78 14.75 34.46
CA LYS A 35 0.22 14.94 33.40
C LYS A 35 1.49 14.15 33.67
N HIS A 36 1.97 14.14 34.91
CA HIS A 36 3.13 13.37 35.33
C HIS A 36 2.86 11.86 35.28
N SER A 37 1.65 11.40 35.64
CA SER A 37 1.25 10.00 35.52
C SER A 37 1.07 9.55 34.07
N LEU A 38 0.53 10.42 33.19
CA LEU A 38 0.45 10.18 31.75
C LEU A 38 1.85 10.18 31.11
N GLN A 39 2.72 11.11 31.50
CA GLN A 39 4.13 11.13 31.06
C GLN A 39 4.91 9.93 31.58
N GLN A 40 4.63 9.42 32.79
CA GLN A 40 5.20 8.16 33.28
C GLN A 40 4.66 6.95 32.52
N GLN A 41 3.37 6.90 32.18
CA GLN A 41 2.80 5.82 31.37
C GLN A 41 3.30 5.86 29.92
N MET A 42 3.49 7.05 29.34
CA MET A 42 4.08 7.24 28.01
C MET A 42 5.60 7.00 28.01
N GLY A 43 6.30 7.35 29.09
CA GLY A 43 7.73 7.10 29.30
C GLY A 43 8.05 5.66 29.73
N LEU A 44 7.03 4.87 30.10
CA LEU A 44 7.14 3.43 30.38
C LEU A 44 7.00 2.55 29.13
N VAL A 45 6.73 3.13 27.96
CA VAL A 45 7.08 2.47 26.69
C VAL A 45 8.60 2.60 26.56
N LYS A 46 9.32 1.80 27.35
CA LYS A 46 10.76 1.59 27.19
C LYS A 46 10.93 1.15 25.75
N GLU A 47 11.43 2.02 24.88
CA GLU A 47 11.82 1.63 23.53
C GLU A 47 12.82 0.49 23.70
N ILE A 48 12.36 -0.73 23.44
CA ILE A 48 13.24 -1.88 23.40
C ILE A 48 14.09 -1.61 22.17
N LYS A 49 15.30 -1.08 22.38
CA LYS A 49 16.28 -0.91 21.33
C LYS A 49 16.69 -2.31 20.87
N MET A 50 15.96 -2.83 19.90
CA MET A 50 16.25 -4.11 19.29
C MET A 50 17.42 -3.93 18.34
N ASN A 51 18.40 -4.82 18.44
CA ASN A 51 19.48 -4.87 17.47
C ASN A 51 18.96 -5.58 16.22
N TYR A 52 18.86 -4.83 15.11
CA TYR A 52 18.40 -5.34 13.83
C TYR A 52 19.58 -5.95 13.06
N LYS A 53 19.43 -7.21 12.66
CA LYS A 53 20.35 -7.87 11.74
C LYS A 53 19.62 -8.23 10.46
N PHE A 54 20.01 -7.64 9.34
CA PHE A 54 19.50 -8.03 8.04
C PHE A 54 20.12 -9.37 7.62
N ILE A 55 19.29 -10.36 7.36
CA ILE A 55 19.69 -11.67 6.84
C ILE A 55 18.68 -12.03 5.77
N LYS A 56 19.11 -12.02 4.51
CA LYS A 56 18.24 -12.45 3.40
C LYS A 56 17.80 -13.90 3.66
N ALA A 57 16.51 -14.18 3.51
CA ALA A 57 16.01 -15.54 3.58
C ALA A 57 16.64 -16.42 2.48
N GLU A 58 17.30 -17.50 2.87
CA GLU A 58 17.85 -18.53 1.99
C GLU A 58 17.01 -19.81 2.12
N GLY A 59 16.69 -20.47 1.01
CA GLY A 59 15.90 -21.70 0.99
C GLY A 59 14.37 -21.52 1.07
N TYR A 60 13.88 -20.30 1.25
CA TYR A 60 12.44 -19.98 1.14
C TYR A 60 12.21 -18.56 0.62
N HIS A 61 11.04 -18.33 0.03
CA HIS A 61 10.66 -17.04 -0.56
C HIS A 61 9.64 -16.33 0.33
N ILE A 62 9.83 -15.02 0.51
CA ILE A 62 8.86 -14.11 1.14
C ILE A 62 8.33 -13.15 0.07
N GLY A 63 7.01 -13.07 -0.07
CA GLY A 63 6.32 -12.09 -0.92
C GLY A 63 5.54 -11.07 -0.09
N ILE A 64 5.55 -9.80 -0.53
CA ILE A 64 4.81 -8.70 0.09
C ILE A 64 4.22 -7.84 -1.04
N LEU A 65 2.92 -7.60 -1.01
CA LEU A 65 2.16 -6.74 -1.94
C LEU A 65 1.46 -5.64 -1.16
N MET A 66 1.46 -4.42 -1.71
CA MET A 66 0.82 -3.26 -1.11
C MET A 66 -0.58 -3.03 -1.67
N ASP A 67 -1.56 -2.87 -0.78
CA ASP A 67 -2.96 -2.59 -1.09
C ASP A 67 -3.54 -3.47 -2.21
N PRO A 68 -3.40 -4.81 -2.11
CA PRO A 68 -3.41 -5.62 -3.31
C PRO A 68 -4.80 -5.88 -3.88
N CYS A 69 -5.85 -5.66 -3.08
CA CYS A 69 -7.26 -5.77 -3.48
C CYS A 69 -7.92 -4.42 -3.75
N ARG A 70 -7.14 -3.40 -4.13
CA ARG A 70 -7.68 -2.10 -4.52
C ARG A 70 -8.73 -2.27 -5.61
N GLN A 71 -9.92 -1.73 -5.37
CA GLN A 71 -11.10 -1.82 -6.27
C GLN A 71 -11.69 -3.23 -6.46
N HIS A 72 -11.21 -4.24 -5.73
CA HIS A 72 -11.71 -5.61 -5.79
C HIS A 72 -12.31 -6.05 -4.43
N ALA A 73 -12.82 -7.28 -4.37
CA ALA A 73 -13.26 -7.89 -3.12
C ALA A 73 -12.09 -8.02 -2.13
N ALA A 74 -12.34 -7.92 -0.82
CA ALA A 74 -11.28 -7.87 0.18
C ALA A 74 -10.43 -9.17 0.28
N ASN A 75 -10.97 -10.28 -0.23
CA ASN A 75 -10.33 -11.59 -0.30
C ASN A 75 -9.68 -11.89 -1.68
N CYS A 76 -9.52 -10.90 -2.56
CA CYS A 76 -9.06 -11.10 -3.93
C CYS A 76 -7.72 -11.85 -4.08
N CYS A 77 -6.84 -11.73 -3.08
CA CYS A 77 -5.49 -12.33 -3.09
C CYS A 77 -5.39 -13.60 -2.27
N VAL A 78 -6.46 -13.98 -1.56
CA VAL A 78 -6.41 -15.09 -0.61
C VAL A 78 -6.20 -16.39 -1.39
N ASP A 79 -5.21 -17.18 -0.97
CA ASP A 79 -4.83 -18.44 -1.62
C ASP A 79 -4.33 -18.30 -3.08
N SER A 80 -4.04 -17.07 -3.53
CA SER A 80 -3.55 -16.78 -4.89
C SER A 80 -2.07 -16.42 -4.85
N PHE A 81 -1.25 -16.83 -5.83
CA PHE A 81 0.22 -16.59 -5.82
C PHE A 81 0.64 -15.24 -6.42
N GLY A 82 -0.30 -14.30 -6.53
CA GLY A 82 -0.14 -13.05 -7.28
C GLY A 82 -0.39 -13.30 -8.76
N ASP A 83 -1.14 -12.43 -9.40
CA ASP A 83 -1.43 -12.55 -10.83
C ASP A 83 -0.29 -11.92 -11.63
N SER A 84 0.13 -12.59 -12.70
CA SER A 84 1.15 -12.02 -13.58
C SER A 84 0.62 -10.73 -14.22
N ALA A 85 1.46 -9.68 -14.22
CA ALA A 85 1.14 -8.41 -14.88
C ALA A 85 0.77 -8.57 -16.36
N TYR A 86 1.27 -9.65 -16.96
CA TYR A 86 0.96 -10.08 -18.31
C TYR A 86 0.39 -11.49 -18.22
N LEU A 87 -0.77 -11.75 -18.81
CA LEU A 87 -1.28 -13.11 -18.91
C LEU A 87 -0.21 -13.96 -19.62
N SER A 88 0.21 -15.05 -18.99
CA SER A 88 0.98 -16.09 -19.68
C SER A 88 0.21 -16.50 -20.93
N SER A 89 0.90 -16.78 -22.04
CA SER A 89 0.28 -17.26 -23.28
C SER A 89 -0.66 -18.47 -23.07
N THR A 90 -0.43 -19.25 -22.00
CA THR A 90 -1.32 -20.31 -21.53
C THR A 90 -2.61 -19.83 -20.85
N ALA A 91 -2.57 -18.80 -20.00
CA ALA A 91 -3.77 -18.23 -19.38
C ALA A 91 -4.66 -17.48 -20.39
N ILE A 92 -4.03 -16.93 -21.44
CA ILE A 92 -4.71 -16.39 -22.62
C ILE A 92 -5.48 -17.48 -23.39
N SER A 93 -5.03 -18.73 -23.34
CA SER A 93 -5.71 -19.85 -24.01
C SER A 93 -6.92 -20.40 -23.23
N GLU A 94 -7.00 -20.18 -21.92
CA GLU A 94 -8.12 -20.62 -21.07
C GLU A 94 -9.26 -19.59 -20.96
N LYS A 95 -8.96 -18.30 -21.08
CA LYS A 95 -9.99 -17.29 -21.39
C LYS A 95 -10.20 -17.33 -22.88
N THR A 96 -11.33 -17.82 -23.35
CA THR A 96 -11.74 -17.78 -24.77
C THR A 96 -11.80 -16.32 -25.25
N MET A 97 -10.65 -15.77 -25.61
CA MET A 97 -10.58 -14.55 -26.40
C MET A 97 -11.09 -14.94 -27.79
N SER A 98 -12.30 -14.52 -28.11
CA SER A 98 -12.82 -14.59 -29.48
C SER A 98 -11.97 -13.66 -30.33
N LEU A 99 -11.21 -14.21 -31.27
CA LEU A 99 -10.58 -13.41 -32.32
C LEU A 99 -11.71 -12.74 -33.10
N LEU A 100 -11.68 -11.43 -33.24
CA LEU A 100 -12.64 -10.70 -34.07
C LEU A 100 -11.94 -10.26 -35.37
N ASP A 101 -12.65 -10.30 -36.49
CA ASP A 101 -12.20 -9.66 -37.72
C ASP A 101 -12.29 -8.13 -37.61
N GLU A 102 -11.81 -7.43 -38.63
CA GLU A 102 -11.84 -5.97 -38.72
C GLU A 102 -13.26 -5.39 -38.73
N ALA A 103 -14.29 -6.23 -38.92
CA ALA A 103 -15.70 -5.87 -38.83
C ALA A 103 -16.35 -6.31 -37.51
N GLY A 104 -15.59 -6.91 -36.57
CA GLY A 104 -16.08 -7.34 -35.25
C GLY A 104 -16.69 -8.75 -35.20
N ASN A 105 -16.57 -9.57 -36.24
CA ASN A 105 -17.12 -10.94 -36.26
C ASN A 105 -16.12 -11.96 -35.71
N SER A 106 -16.60 -12.97 -34.98
CA SER A 106 -15.73 -14.01 -34.42
C SER A 106 -15.09 -14.91 -35.48
N ILE A 107 -13.76 -15.05 -35.39
CA ILE A 107 -12.90 -15.90 -36.22
C ILE A 107 -12.60 -17.19 -35.46
N ASP A 108 -12.65 -18.33 -36.16
CA ASP A 108 -12.34 -19.64 -35.62
C ASP A 108 -10.85 -19.76 -35.21
N VAL A 109 -10.61 -20.36 -34.05
CA VAL A 109 -9.28 -20.49 -33.41
C VAL A 109 -8.28 -21.29 -34.25
N SER A 110 -8.75 -22.05 -35.24
CA SER A 110 -7.94 -22.84 -36.16
C SER A 110 -7.35 -22.03 -37.33
N ILE A 111 -7.81 -20.81 -37.59
CA ILE A 111 -7.44 -20.00 -38.77
C ILE A 111 -6.15 -19.19 -38.53
N SER A 112 -5.12 -19.83 -37.99
CA SER A 112 -3.72 -19.37 -37.92
C SER A 112 -3.31 -18.56 -36.69
N ARG A 113 -2.47 -19.21 -35.86
CA ARG A 113 -1.44 -18.55 -35.03
C ARG A 113 -0.39 -17.95 -35.95
N VAL A 114 -0.62 -16.72 -36.42
CA VAL A 114 0.47 -15.91 -36.94
C VAL A 114 1.38 -15.63 -35.74
N SER A 115 2.64 -16.08 -35.80
CA SER A 115 3.67 -15.68 -34.81
C SER A 115 3.57 -14.18 -34.59
N ASP A 116 3.69 -13.71 -33.34
CA ASP A 116 3.81 -12.28 -33.05
C ASP A 116 4.79 -11.68 -34.07
N ARG A 117 4.28 -10.84 -34.98
CA ARG A 117 5.14 -10.12 -35.90
C ARG A 117 6.09 -9.32 -35.03
N ALA A 118 7.39 -9.45 -35.28
CA ALA A 118 8.40 -8.63 -34.61
C ALA A 118 7.92 -7.17 -34.66
N THR A 119 7.62 -6.60 -33.49
CA THR A 119 7.20 -5.20 -33.37
C THR A 119 8.41 -4.34 -33.70
N ILE A 120 8.50 -3.94 -34.96
CA ILE A 120 9.46 -2.95 -35.43
C ILE A 120 8.72 -1.61 -35.39
N PHE A 121 9.32 -0.61 -34.76
CA PHE A 121 8.83 0.75 -34.87
C PHE A 121 8.99 1.18 -36.33
N ASP A 122 7.87 1.25 -37.03
CA ASP A 122 7.85 1.73 -38.41
C ASP A 122 7.95 3.26 -38.39
N PRO A 123 9.07 3.86 -38.84
CA PRO A 123 9.28 5.29 -38.78
C PRO A 123 8.33 6.08 -39.69
N ASP A 124 7.59 5.41 -40.58
CA ASP A 124 6.65 6.02 -41.52
C ASP A 124 5.19 5.94 -41.02
N CYS A 125 4.96 5.44 -39.80
CA CYS A 125 3.68 5.51 -39.11
C CYS A 125 3.64 6.71 -38.14
N TYR A 126 2.65 7.57 -38.32
CA TYR A 126 2.40 8.76 -37.51
C TYR A 126 1.13 8.58 -36.68
N VAL A 127 0.92 9.44 -35.69
CA VAL A 127 -0.27 9.45 -34.84
C VAL A 127 -0.94 10.81 -34.96
N ASP A 128 -2.26 10.81 -35.15
CA ASP A 128 -3.03 12.05 -35.17
C ASP A 128 -3.27 12.57 -33.76
N ASP A 129 -3.08 13.87 -33.54
CA ASP A 129 -3.14 14.48 -32.20
C ASP A 129 -4.57 14.50 -31.64
N ASP A 130 -5.59 14.55 -32.51
CA ASP A 130 -6.99 14.71 -32.10
C ASP A 130 -7.68 13.41 -31.65
N GLY A 131 -7.16 12.25 -32.06
CA GLY A 131 -7.83 10.96 -31.84
C GLY A 131 -6.87 9.79 -31.62
N LEU A 132 -5.57 10.04 -31.49
CA LEU A 132 -4.52 9.03 -31.34
C LEU A 132 -4.59 7.90 -32.38
N THR A 133 -5.17 8.20 -33.55
CA THR A 133 -5.37 7.21 -34.60
C THR A 133 -4.09 7.14 -35.44
N PRO A 134 -3.47 5.96 -35.54
CA PRO A 134 -2.26 5.79 -36.33
C PRO A 134 -2.58 5.95 -37.83
N TYR A 135 -1.69 6.59 -38.58
CA TYR A 135 -1.85 6.80 -40.01
C TYR A 135 -0.50 6.78 -40.75
N ARG A 136 -0.55 6.55 -42.06
CA ARG A 136 0.61 6.61 -42.96
C ARG A 136 0.43 7.72 -44.00
N LEU A 137 1.52 8.39 -44.36
CA LEU A 137 1.52 9.37 -45.44
C LEU A 137 1.69 8.68 -46.79
N ILE A 138 0.66 8.74 -47.64
CA ILE A 138 0.73 8.28 -49.03
C ILE A 138 1.10 9.45 -49.93
N LYS A 139 2.20 9.30 -50.67
CA LYS A 139 2.71 10.28 -51.63
C LYS A 139 2.39 9.81 -53.05
N LYS A 140 1.53 10.53 -53.78
CA LYS A 140 1.20 10.21 -55.18
C LYS A 140 1.48 11.39 -56.08
N HIS A 141 2.27 11.17 -57.12
CA HIS A 141 2.49 12.16 -58.16
C HIS A 141 1.34 12.08 -59.17
N ILE A 142 0.59 13.17 -59.32
CA ILE A 142 -0.54 13.25 -60.25
C ILE A 142 -0.15 14.17 -61.40
N LEU A 143 -0.24 13.67 -62.64
CA LEU A 143 0.03 14.46 -63.84
C LEU A 143 -0.85 15.72 -63.83
N GLY A 144 -0.22 16.91 -63.87
CA GLY A 144 -0.91 18.21 -63.82
C GLY A 144 -1.22 18.78 -62.44
N LYS A 145 -1.05 18.02 -61.35
CA LYS A 145 -1.25 18.52 -59.96
C LYS A 145 -0.01 18.39 -59.05
N GLY A 146 1.07 17.80 -59.54
CA GLY A 146 2.31 17.62 -58.78
C GLY A 146 2.21 16.53 -57.72
N LEU A 147 3.08 16.62 -56.69
CA LEU A 147 3.10 15.70 -55.56
C LEU A 147 1.93 15.97 -54.62
N VAL A 148 1.03 15.00 -54.48
CA VAL A 148 -0.07 15.05 -53.51
C VAL A 148 0.24 14.10 -52.36
N VAL A 149 0.22 14.64 -51.13
CA VAL A 149 0.40 13.87 -49.90
C VAL A 149 -0.95 13.73 -49.20
N ARG A 150 -1.34 12.50 -48.84
CA ARG A 150 -2.58 12.21 -48.11
C ARG A 150 -2.30 11.34 -46.89
N ARG A 151 -3.08 11.53 -45.84
CA ARG A 151 -3.10 10.64 -44.68
C ARG A 151 -3.99 9.44 -45.01
N SER A 152 -3.45 8.25 -44.82
CA SER A 152 -4.17 6.98 -44.93
C SER A 152 -4.41 6.46 -43.53
N TYR A 153 -5.68 6.30 -43.17
CA TYR A 153 -6.14 5.71 -41.92
C TYR A 153 -6.66 4.29 -42.25
N ASP A 154 -6.56 3.34 -41.31
CA ASP A 154 -7.04 1.94 -41.45
C ASP A 154 -6.20 1.00 -42.33
N ASN A 155 -6.80 -0.04 -42.94
CA ASN A 155 -6.16 -1.18 -43.63
C ASN A 155 -5.12 -0.79 -44.69
N ASP A 156 -5.29 0.36 -45.33
CA ASP A 156 -4.37 0.89 -46.34
C ASP A 156 -3.08 1.46 -45.72
N SER A 157 -3.10 1.83 -44.44
CA SER A 157 -1.94 2.33 -43.72
C SER A 157 -1.07 1.21 -43.17
N LEU A 158 -1.68 0.06 -42.85
CA LEU A 158 -1.09 -1.05 -42.07
C LEU A 158 -0.48 -0.62 -40.71
N CYS A 159 -0.70 0.63 -40.28
CA CYS A 159 -0.20 1.16 -39.03
C CYS A 159 -1.15 0.75 -37.90
N ILE A 160 -0.65 -0.02 -36.93
CA ILE A 160 -1.43 -0.49 -35.79
C ILE A 160 -0.87 0.15 -34.52
N GLY A 161 -1.69 0.94 -33.85
CA GLY A 161 -1.37 1.54 -32.56
C GLY A 161 -1.69 0.57 -31.43
N ARG A 162 -0.67 0.10 -30.70
CA ARG A 162 -0.90 -0.59 -29.42
C ARG A 162 -1.08 0.47 -28.33
N LEU A 163 -2.31 0.93 -28.15
CA LEU A 163 -2.71 1.90 -27.10
C LEU A 163 -2.50 1.40 -25.66
N ALA A 164 -2.08 0.16 -25.47
CA ALA A 164 -1.76 -0.42 -24.16
C ALA A 164 -0.69 0.37 -23.38
N ALA A 165 0.18 1.13 -24.07
CA ALA A 165 1.18 1.99 -23.43
C ALA A 165 0.70 3.42 -23.14
N LEU A 166 -0.49 3.83 -23.61
CA LEU A 166 -0.99 5.21 -23.55
C LEU A 166 -2.30 5.38 -22.76
N THR A 167 -2.86 4.29 -22.22
CA THR A 167 -4.01 4.40 -21.33
C THR A 167 -3.53 4.95 -19.98
N PRO A 168 -4.15 6.01 -19.43
CA PRO A 168 -3.88 6.44 -18.06
C PRO A 168 -3.98 5.23 -17.13
N VAL A 169 -3.07 5.10 -16.17
CA VAL A 169 -3.06 3.97 -15.21
C VAL A 169 -4.43 3.79 -14.52
N GLU A 170 -5.19 4.88 -14.40
CA GLU A 170 -6.55 4.92 -13.86
C GLU A 170 -7.60 4.16 -14.69
N GLY A 171 -7.36 3.98 -15.99
CA GLY A 171 -8.20 3.21 -16.92
C GLY A 171 -7.72 1.77 -17.16
N VAL A 172 -6.58 1.38 -16.60
CA VAL A 172 -6.05 0.01 -16.72
C VAL A 172 -6.64 -0.86 -15.62
N GLN A 173 -7.46 -1.84 -15.99
CA GLN A 173 -7.97 -2.82 -15.04
C GLN A 173 -6.85 -3.80 -14.66
N PHE A 174 -6.23 -3.57 -13.50
CA PHE A 174 -5.21 -4.48 -12.96
C PHE A 174 -5.83 -5.81 -12.55
N PRO A 175 -5.04 -6.90 -12.58
CA PRO A 175 -5.46 -8.17 -12.02
C PRO A 175 -5.97 -8.01 -10.58
N PRO A 176 -6.90 -8.88 -10.13
CA PRO A 176 -7.46 -8.82 -8.79
C PRO A 176 -6.40 -8.70 -7.69
N CYS A 177 -5.29 -9.44 -7.81
CA CYS A 177 -4.19 -9.41 -6.86
C CYS A 177 -2.96 -8.67 -7.40
N TRP A 178 -2.82 -7.37 -7.10
CA TRP A 178 -1.79 -6.49 -7.66
C TRP A 178 -0.89 -5.82 -6.60
N ASP A 179 0.28 -5.31 -6.97
CA ASP A 179 1.14 -4.54 -6.06
C ASP A 179 1.03 -3.03 -6.32
N TRP A 180 0.32 -2.31 -5.45
CA TRP A 180 0.13 -0.85 -5.55
C TRP A 180 1.18 -0.07 -4.74
N ASN A 181 2.42 -0.56 -4.68
CA ASN A 181 3.48 0.01 -3.84
C ASN A 181 3.87 1.46 -4.20
N ALA A 182 3.55 1.95 -5.39
CA ALA A 182 3.90 3.33 -5.79
C ALA A 182 2.82 4.38 -5.46
N SER A 183 1.66 4.00 -4.92
CA SER A 183 0.49 4.89 -4.84
C SER A 183 -0.35 4.69 -3.58
N VAL A 184 0.29 4.50 -2.42
CA VAL A 184 -0.41 4.34 -1.15
C VAL A 184 -0.87 5.71 -0.62
N ASP A 185 -2.13 5.82 -0.20
CA ASP A 185 -2.68 7.01 0.45
C ASP A 185 -3.01 6.68 1.91
N ALA A 186 -2.31 7.32 2.85
CA ALA A 186 -2.46 7.07 4.28
C ALA A 186 -3.75 7.64 4.89
N ARG A 187 -4.49 8.49 4.15
CA ARG A 187 -5.81 8.97 4.57
C ARG A 187 -6.91 7.96 4.26
N LYS A 188 -6.70 7.08 3.29
CA LYS A 188 -7.73 6.15 2.86
C LYS A 188 -7.92 5.01 3.88
N PRO A 189 -9.15 4.48 3.99
CA PRO A 189 -9.38 3.26 4.73
C PRO A 189 -8.86 2.04 3.96
N CYS A 190 -8.57 0.96 4.68
CA CYS A 190 -8.28 -0.36 4.11
C CYS A 190 -9.29 -1.40 4.59
N ARG A 191 -9.32 -2.55 3.90
CA ARG A 191 -10.23 -3.67 4.22
C ARG A 191 -9.44 -4.86 4.79
N PHE A 192 -9.98 -5.46 5.85
CA PHE A 192 -9.58 -6.78 6.31
C PHE A 192 -10.10 -7.87 5.36
N VAL A 193 -9.55 -9.09 5.46
CA VAL A 193 -9.98 -10.26 4.66
C VAL A 193 -11.50 -10.47 4.68
N ASP A 194 -12.13 -10.23 5.83
CA ASP A 194 -13.57 -10.40 6.06
C ASP A 194 -14.42 -9.21 5.58
N GLY A 195 -13.80 -8.22 4.93
CA GLY A 195 -14.47 -7.03 4.41
C GLY A 195 -14.65 -5.90 5.42
N ARG A 196 -14.30 -6.09 6.70
CA ARG A 196 -14.34 -4.98 7.68
C ARG A 196 -13.41 -3.87 7.24
N VAL A 197 -13.87 -2.63 7.43
CA VAL A 197 -13.14 -1.42 7.04
C VAL A 197 -12.48 -0.80 8.26
N LYS A 198 -11.22 -0.39 8.13
CA LYS A 198 -10.50 0.38 9.14
C LYS A 198 -9.93 1.65 8.52
N GLN A 199 -10.00 2.75 9.25
CA GLN A 199 -9.44 4.03 8.80
C GLN A 199 -7.91 4.03 8.96
N HIS A 200 -7.23 4.83 8.13
CA HIS A 200 -5.80 5.09 8.22
C HIS A 200 -4.96 3.81 8.31
N CYS A 201 -5.15 2.92 7.35
CA CYS A 201 -4.42 1.67 7.27
C CYS A 201 -4.12 1.31 5.83
N ILE A 202 -3.23 0.34 5.65
CA ILE A 202 -2.95 -0.28 4.35
C ILE A 202 -3.21 -1.79 4.46
N ALA A 203 -3.88 -2.35 3.46
CA ALA A 203 -3.97 -3.80 3.32
C ALA A 203 -2.64 -4.32 2.74
N VAL A 204 -2.11 -5.40 3.30
CA VAL A 204 -0.85 -6.00 2.85
C VAL A 204 -1.07 -7.46 2.54
N GLY A 205 -0.77 -7.83 1.30
CA GLY A 205 -0.67 -9.23 0.90
C GLY A 205 0.69 -9.76 1.35
N TYR A 206 0.73 -10.87 2.08
CA TYR A 206 1.97 -11.53 2.48
C TYR A 206 1.94 -13.02 2.17
N THR A 207 3.08 -13.60 1.81
CA THR A 207 3.24 -15.04 1.58
C THR A 207 4.64 -15.49 1.97
N GLN A 208 4.77 -16.75 2.40
CA GLN A 208 6.07 -17.38 2.62
C GLN A 208 6.02 -18.86 2.22
N THR A 209 7.07 -19.38 1.59
CA THR A 209 7.16 -20.83 1.28
C THR A 209 7.63 -21.69 2.47
N ALA A 210 7.71 -21.10 3.66
CA ALA A 210 8.12 -21.73 4.92
C ALA A 210 7.16 -21.31 6.04
N HIS A 211 7.30 -21.91 7.22
CA HIS A 211 6.45 -21.60 8.37
C HIS A 211 6.72 -20.19 8.95
N ILE A 212 5.67 -19.48 9.37
CA ILE A 212 5.75 -18.19 10.07
C ILE A 212 6.00 -18.47 11.57
N PRO A 213 7.22 -18.23 12.10
CA PRO A 213 7.54 -18.60 13.47
C PRO A 213 6.76 -17.74 14.48
N GLN A 214 6.27 -18.40 15.52
CA GLN A 214 5.60 -17.72 16.63
C GLN A 214 6.22 -18.09 17.96
N CYS A 215 6.07 -17.19 18.92
CA CYS A 215 6.39 -17.49 20.29
C CYS A 215 5.23 -18.24 20.94
N PHE A 216 5.55 -19.11 21.89
CA PHE A 216 4.58 -19.97 22.56
C PHE A 216 4.50 -19.66 24.06
N GLY A 217 3.44 -20.14 24.71
CA GLY A 217 3.23 -20.02 26.16
C GLY A 217 3.13 -18.56 26.62
N ALA A 218 3.77 -18.24 27.76
CA ALA A 218 3.72 -16.91 28.37
C ALA A 218 4.32 -15.79 27.49
N PHE A 219 5.01 -16.13 26.40
CA PHE A 219 5.64 -15.17 25.48
C PHE A 219 4.85 -14.97 24.18
N ALA A 220 3.76 -15.71 23.96
CA ALA A 220 3.04 -15.74 22.69
C ALA A 220 2.54 -14.37 22.21
N LEU A 221 2.17 -13.49 23.16
CA LEU A 221 1.60 -12.17 22.86
C LEU A 221 2.56 -11.00 23.17
N ARG A 222 3.80 -11.27 23.57
CA ARG A 222 4.75 -10.18 23.89
C ARG A 222 5.35 -9.58 22.63
N ASN A 223 5.48 -8.26 22.58
CA ASN A 223 5.96 -7.54 21.39
C ASN A 223 7.46 -7.71 21.09
N ASP A 224 8.22 -8.32 22.00
CA ASP A 224 9.65 -8.66 21.83
C ASP A 224 9.86 -10.07 21.24
N CYS A 225 8.78 -10.78 20.89
CA CYS A 225 8.86 -12.16 20.44
C CYS A 225 7.81 -12.44 19.36
N GLY A 226 8.22 -12.95 18.20
CA GLY A 226 7.34 -13.41 17.11
C GLY A 226 7.67 -12.78 15.76
N THR A 227 6.84 -13.03 14.75
CA THR A 227 6.99 -12.45 13.42
C THR A 227 6.07 -11.25 13.21
N PHE A 228 6.60 -10.20 12.60
CA PHE A 228 5.94 -8.92 12.40
C PHE A 228 6.16 -8.40 10.99
N LEU A 229 5.17 -7.67 10.49
CA LEU A 229 5.36 -6.67 9.46
C LEU A 229 5.49 -5.32 10.16
N GLU A 230 6.64 -4.68 9.98
CA GLU A 230 6.96 -3.39 10.59
C GLU A 230 7.06 -2.31 9.53
N LEU A 231 6.46 -1.16 9.80
CA LEU A 231 6.54 0.03 8.96
C LEU A 231 7.69 0.91 9.45
N HIS A 232 8.59 1.23 8.54
CA HIS A 232 9.77 2.06 8.76
C HIS A 232 9.84 3.16 7.70
N LEU A 233 10.51 4.27 8.01
CA LEU A 233 11.03 5.13 6.94
C LEU A 233 12.13 4.38 6.18
N ALA A 234 12.39 4.77 4.94
CA ALA A 234 13.50 4.19 4.19
C ALA A 234 14.82 4.29 4.97
N ASP A 235 15.45 3.12 5.18
CA ASP A 235 16.72 2.97 5.91
C ASP A 235 16.74 3.49 7.36
N ASP A 236 15.57 3.69 7.98
CA ASP A 236 15.43 4.05 9.40
C ASP A 236 15.02 2.79 10.19
N GLU A 237 15.64 2.54 11.35
CA GLU A 237 15.27 1.42 12.23
C GLU A 237 14.07 1.74 13.14
N LEU A 238 13.58 2.99 13.11
CA LEU A 238 12.45 3.42 13.91
C LEU A 238 11.15 2.79 13.41
N VAL A 239 10.60 1.88 14.22
CA VAL A 239 9.29 1.29 14.00
C VAL A 239 8.20 2.36 14.17
N LEU A 240 7.59 2.78 13.06
CA LEU A 240 6.46 3.71 13.06
C LEU A 240 5.15 3.00 13.39
N SER A 241 4.99 1.79 12.87
CA SER A 241 3.81 0.96 13.09
C SER A 241 4.16 -0.50 12.85
N GLN A 242 3.31 -1.41 13.34
CA GLN A 242 3.58 -2.84 13.24
C GLN A 242 2.28 -3.65 13.24
N THR A 243 2.35 -4.84 12.67
CA THR A 243 1.31 -5.86 12.77
C THR A 243 1.97 -7.21 12.96
N ARG A 244 1.52 -7.95 13.98
CA ARG A 244 1.99 -9.31 14.26
C ARG A 244 1.36 -10.27 13.27
N LEU A 245 2.18 -11.12 12.65
CA LEU A 245 1.70 -12.21 11.82
C LEU A 245 1.38 -13.43 12.68
N LEU A 246 0.24 -14.06 12.38
CA LEU A 246 -0.15 -15.29 13.05
C LEU A 246 0.43 -16.53 12.37
N SER A 247 0.55 -17.64 13.11
CA SER A 247 1.03 -18.90 12.55
C SER A 247 -0.02 -19.42 11.58
N GLU A 248 0.32 -19.43 10.30
CA GLU A 248 -0.56 -19.87 9.23
C GLU A 248 0.27 -20.61 8.18
N TYR A 249 -0.35 -21.59 7.52
CA TYR A 249 0.18 -22.15 6.28
C TYR A 249 -0.25 -21.25 5.13
N THR A 250 0.71 -20.54 4.55
CA THR A 250 0.46 -19.67 3.39
C THR A 250 0.64 -20.45 2.10
N SER A 251 -0.41 -21.14 1.64
CA SER A 251 -0.54 -21.49 0.21
C SER A 251 -1.00 -20.21 -0.48
N GLY A 252 -0.17 -19.58 -1.31
CA GLY A 252 -0.48 -18.27 -1.88
C GLY A 252 -0.38 -17.11 -0.89
N PHE A 253 -0.95 -15.98 -1.26
CA PHE A 253 -1.01 -14.78 -0.43
C PHE A 253 -2.13 -14.88 0.62
N ARG A 254 -1.83 -14.34 1.79
CA ARG A 254 -2.79 -13.96 2.83
C ARG A 254 -2.82 -12.45 2.92
N THR A 255 -3.91 -11.89 3.41
CA THR A 255 -4.00 -10.44 3.61
C THR A 255 -4.10 -10.11 5.08
N THR A 256 -3.39 -9.05 5.48
CA THR A 256 -3.50 -8.42 6.79
C THR A 256 -3.55 -6.91 6.61
N THR A 257 -3.66 -6.16 7.69
CA THR A 257 -3.68 -4.69 7.64
C THR A 257 -2.61 -4.12 8.54
N ILE A 258 -1.87 -3.13 8.06
CA ILE A 258 -0.93 -2.36 8.89
C ILE A 258 -1.57 -0.99 9.16
N PRO A 259 -1.73 -0.59 10.43
CA PRO A 259 -2.19 0.76 10.74
C PRO A 259 -1.13 1.77 10.32
N LEU A 260 -1.53 2.91 9.77
CA LEU A 260 -0.65 3.99 9.32
C LEU A 260 -0.55 5.11 10.36
N HIS A 261 -0.92 4.84 11.61
CA HIS A 261 -0.74 5.76 12.73
C HIS A 261 0.73 5.90 13.09
N HIS A 262 1.22 7.14 13.13
CA HIS A 262 2.62 7.42 13.43
C HIS A 262 2.93 7.12 14.90
N ARG A 263 3.75 6.09 15.14
CA ARG A 263 4.17 5.62 16.47
C ARG A 263 2.99 5.31 17.40
N GLY A 264 1.92 4.76 16.83
CA GLY A 264 0.71 4.38 17.57
C GLY A 264 -0.15 5.55 18.05
N ASN A 265 0.15 6.79 17.66
CA ASN A 265 -0.68 7.94 18.00
C ASN A 265 -1.94 7.97 17.11
N PRO A 266 -3.16 7.88 17.68
CA PRO A 266 -4.38 7.84 16.88
C PRO A 266 -4.68 9.14 16.14
N TYR A 267 -4.07 10.26 16.54
CA TYR A 267 -4.27 11.59 15.93
C TYR A 267 -3.18 11.95 14.92
N ARG A 268 -2.23 11.05 14.65
CA ARG A 268 -1.15 11.29 13.70
C ARG A 268 -1.00 10.11 12.77
N ILE A 269 -0.87 10.38 11.48
CA ILE A 269 -0.63 9.35 10.47
C ILE A 269 0.71 9.61 9.76
N VAL A 270 1.29 8.57 9.18
CA VAL A 270 2.43 8.74 8.29
C VAL A 270 2.03 9.57 7.07
N CYS A 271 2.96 10.36 6.56
CA CYS A 271 2.75 11.33 5.49
C CYS A 271 3.58 10.96 4.25
N ASN A 272 3.51 11.80 3.21
CA ASN A 272 4.17 11.58 1.92
C ASN A 272 5.67 11.34 2.10
N GLY A 273 6.17 10.24 1.54
CA GLY A 273 7.56 9.85 1.63
C GLY A 273 7.80 8.40 1.24
N SER A 274 9.08 8.04 1.22
CA SER A 274 9.55 6.67 0.97
C SER A 274 9.59 5.87 2.27
N TYR A 275 8.94 4.72 2.27
CA TYR A 275 8.83 3.83 3.42
C TYR A 275 9.22 2.40 3.04
N GLU A 276 9.46 1.59 4.07
CA GLU A 276 9.71 0.18 3.91
C GLU A 276 8.80 -0.63 4.84
N ILE A 277 8.29 -1.74 4.33
CA ILE A 277 7.74 -2.82 5.17
C ILE A 277 8.84 -3.85 5.39
N TRP A 278 9.18 -4.07 6.65
CA TRP A 278 10.15 -5.05 7.07
C TRP A 278 9.44 -6.30 7.58
N TRP A 279 9.78 -7.45 7.00
CA TRP A 279 9.44 -8.75 7.58
C TRP A 279 10.47 -9.09 8.64
N VAL A 280 10.05 -9.05 9.90
CA VAL A 280 10.94 -9.14 11.06
C VAL A 280 10.58 -10.32 11.92
N LEU A 281 11.58 -11.13 12.27
CA LEU A 281 11.49 -12.10 13.35
C LEU A 281 12.15 -11.53 14.60
N ARG A 282 11.33 -11.21 15.61
CA ARG A 282 11.79 -10.75 16.91
C ARG A 282 12.02 -11.92 17.84
N ARG A 283 13.16 -11.88 18.50
CA ARG A 283 13.54 -12.70 19.65
C ARG A 283 13.80 -11.74 20.81
N LYS A 284 13.73 -12.25 22.04
CA LYS A 284 13.81 -11.49 23.31
C LYS A 284 14.69 -10.22 23.28
N ASN A 285 15.89 -10.28 22.69
CA ASN A 285 16.82 -9.14 22.61
C ASN A 285 17.29 -8.79 21.18
N ASN A 286 16.87 -9.53 20.15
CA ASN A 286 17.42 -9.41 18.79
C ASN A 286 16.31 -9.52 17.75
N ALA A 287 16.37 -8.69 16.72
CA ALA A 287 15.48 -8.73 15.57
C ALA A 287 16.25 -9.17 14.32
N ILE A 288 15.71 -10.14 13.57
CA ILE A 288 16.22 -10.51 12.25
C ILE A 288 15.27 -9.94 11.21
N VAL A 289 15.79 -9.18 10.25
CA VAL A 289 15.03 -8.70 9.09
C VAL A 289 15.27 -9.66 7.93
N TYR A 290 14.22 -10.36 7.49
CA TYR A 290 14.30 -11.31 6.38
C TYR A 290 14.03 -10.68 5.02
N LYS A 291 13.20 -9.63 4.99
CA LYS A 291 12.86 -8.90 3.77
C LYS A 291 12.54 -7.44 4.09
N LYS A 292 13.02 -6.54 3.25
CA LYS A 292 12.58 -5.15 3.17
C LYS A 292 11.83 -4.97 1.85
N LYS A 293 10.64 -4.37 1.88
CA LYS A 293 9.85 -4.05 0.70
C LYS A 293 9.66 -2.52 0.65
N PRO A 294 10.28 -1.82 -0.31
CA PRO A 294 10.07 -0.39 -0.49
C PRO A 294 8.68 -0.10 -1.07
N PHE A 295 8.09 1.00 -0.61
CA PHE A 295 6.86 1.56 -1.14
C PHE A 295 6.79 3.07 -0.90
N LEU A 296 5.88 3.74 -1.61
CA LEU A 296 5.70 5.18 -1.59
C LEU A 296 4.32 5.51 -1.03
N ILE A 297 4.29 6.38 -0.03
CA ILE A 297 3.07 7.06 0.41
C ILE A 297 3.01 8.38 -0.34
N ILE A 298 1.95 8.62 -1.10
CA ILE A 298 1.77 9.83 -1.92
C ILE A 298 0.93 10.90 -1.22
N SER A 299 0.21 10.53 -0.15
CA SER A 299 -0.69 11.42 0.56
C SER A 299 -0.94 10.93 1.99
N PRO A 300 -1.15 11.83 2.99
CA PRO A 300 -1.15 13.30 2.93
C PRO A 300 0.25 13.90 2.89
N VAL A 301 0.38 15.21 2.62
CA VAL A 301 1.66 15.93 2.82
C VAL A 301 1.96 16.04 4.31
N CYS A 302 3.25 16.03 4.67
CA CYS A 302 3.69 16.14 6.06
C CYS A 302 3.40 17.53 6.64
N ASP A 303 3.16 17.59 7.95
CA ASP A 303 2.96 18.87 8.64
C ASP A 303 4.28 19.67 8.66
N PHE A 304 4.19 21.00 8.58
CA PHE A 304 5.36 21.88 8.64
C PHE A 304 5.46 22.53 10.02
N ASN A 305 6.61 22.36 10.68
CA ASN A 305 6.89 22.98 11.96
C ASN A 305 7.57 24.33 11.75
N ARG A 306 6.84 25.41 12.06
CA ARG A 306 7.33 26.79 11.89
C ARG A 306 8.45 27.18 12.87
N ILE A 307 8.58 26.49 14.00
CA ILE A 307 9.59 26.80 15.02
C ILE A 307 10.93 26.20 14.62
N SER A 308 10.95 24.92 14.23
CA SER A 308 12.15 24.26 13.73
C SER A 308 12.44 24.55 12.27
N ASN A 309 11.48 25.13 11.53
CA ASN A 309 11.56 25.37 10.09
C ASN A 309 11.80 24.09 9.27
N GLU A 310 11.20 22.98 9.71
CA GLU A 310 11.36 21.64 9.13
C GLU A 310 10.01 20.95 8.95
N TYR A 311 9.92 20.04 7.98
CA TYR A 311 8.77 19.15 7.87
C TYR A 311 8.83 18.06 8.93
N GLU A 312 7.71 17.83 9.59
CA GLU A 312 7.50 16.71 10.50
C GLU A 312 7.47 15.38 9.73
N LYS A 313 7.67 14.27 10.44
CA LYS A 313 7.57 12.91 9.86
C LYS A 313 6.14 12.34 9.89
N TYR A 314 5.14 13.20 10.11
CA TYR A 314 3.74 12.82 10.24
C TYR A 314 2.80 13.93 9.76
N HIS A 315 1.53 13.56 9.62
CA HIS A 315 0.42 14.48 9.43
C HIS A 315 -0.59 14.34 10.58
N THR A 316 -1.03 15.47 11.13
CA THR A 316 -2.00 15.52 12.23
C THR A 316 -3.41 15.43 11.67
N LEU A 317 -4.18 14.46 12.17
CA LEU A 317 -5.60 14.35 11.87
C LEU A 317 -6.33 15.45 12.64
N VAL A 318 -7.01 16.34 11.93
CA VAL A 318 -7.88 17.34 12.55
C VAL A 318 -9.04 16.60 13.21
N SER A 319 -9.19 16.75 14.53
CA SER A 319 -10.36 16.22 15.23
C SER A 319 -11.60 16.91 14.68
N VAL A 320 -12.48 16.17 14.01
CA VAL A 320 -13.86 16.62 13.81
C VAL A 320 -14.44 16.77 15.20
N SER A 321 -14.63 18.02 15.63
CA SER A 321 -15.44 18.33 16.80
C SER A 321 -16.86 17.86 16.45
N VAL A 322 -17.32 16.81 17.10
CA VAL A 322 -18.74 16.44 17.12
C VAL A 322 -19.45 17.40 18.06
#